data_AF-A0A2R6CJQ1-F1
#
_entry.id   AF-A0A2R6CJQ1-F1
#
_cell.length_a   1.000
_cell.length_b   1.000
_cell.length_c   1.000
_cell.angle_alpha   90.00
_cell.angle_beta   90.00
_cell.angle_gamma   90.00
#
_symmetry.space_group_name_H-M   'P 1'
#
loop_
_entity.id
_entity.type
_entity.pdbx_description
1 polymer ?
#
loop_
_entity_poly.entity_id
_entity_poly.type
_entity_poly.pdbx_seq_one_letter_code
_entity_poly.pdbx_strand_id
1 'polypeptide(L)'
;MRSPLEITDEQYWLRSRDVSESALIGGDQYFETHGVTPSEEVTSDDLPPADSEPVRELDRAALDREKTIGKWQVTGASEYTAELWPELVEDAAAGTIWAVKAMTTFGYEQLPMYDEYVLTVYTPNYFETEDVWRVRDHLRTEHGVTGELYYKPDIYTAEGIDADTAGEFGLEAPARYIG
;
A
#
# COMPACT_ATOMS: atom_id res chain seq x y z
N MET A 1 -2.55 -10.83 19.22
CA MET A 1 -2.19 -9.75 18.27
C MET A 1 -2.82 -8.45 18.78
N ARG A 2 -2.10 -7.31 18.74
CA ARG A 2 -2.62 -6.01 19.19
C ARG A 2 -3.65 -5.49 18.18
N SER A 3 -4.81 -5.01 18.65
CA SER A 3 -5.82 -4.41 17.78
C SER A 3 -5.46 -2.94 17.48
N PRO A 4 -5.59 -2.45 16.23
CA PRO A 4 -5.39 -1.04 15.91
C PRO A 4 -6.45 -0.13 16.58
N LEU A 5 -7.64 -0.66 16.87
CA LEU A 5 -8.74 0.09 17.47
C LEU A 5 -8.53 0.39 18.97
N GLU A 6 -7.64 -0.34 19.63
CA GLU A 6 -7.30 -0.14 21.05
C GLU A 6 -6.18 0.91 21.23
N ILE A 7 -5.61 1.41 20.13
CA ILE A 7 -4.48 2.34 20.14
C ILE A 7 -5.02 3.77 20.04
N THR A 8 -5.03 4.46 21.19
CA THR A 8 -5.48 5.84 21.36
C THR A 8 -4.35 6.78 21.79
N ASP A 9 -3.14 6.26 21.98
CA ASP A 9 -1.90 7.03 22.15
C ASP A 9 -1.38 7.56 20.80
N GLU A 10 -0.34 8.41 20.81
CA GLU A 10 0.18 9.20 19.66
C GLU A 10 0.82 8.37 18.51
N GLN A 11 0.20 7.26 18.14
CA GLN A 11 0.59 6.34 17.10
C GLN A 11 -0.51 6.29 16.04
N TYR A 12 -0.29 6.91 14.88
CA TYR A 12 -1.25 6.94 13.77
C TYR A 12 -1.46 5.60 13.06
N TRP A 13 -0.43 4.76 13.03
CA TRP A 13 -0.40 3.53 12.25
C TRP A 13 0.20 2.38 13.06
N LEU A 14 -0.46 1.22 13.03
CA LEU A 14 0.06 -0.05 13.53
C LEU A 14 0.61 -0.87 12.36
N ARG A 15 1.84 -1.35 12.44
CA ARG A 15 2.50 -2.11 11.35
C ARG A 15 2.48 -3.60 11.67
N SER A 16 2.36 -4.46 10.65
CA SER A 16 2.36 -5.92 10.84
C SER A 16 3.63 -6.42 11.54
N ARG A 17 4.78 -5.84 11.20
CA ARG A 17 6.08 -6.14 11.86
C ARG A 17 6.14 -5.77 13.35
N ASP A 18 5.24 -4.90 13.82
CA ASP A 18 5.19 -4.50 15.23
C ASP A 18 4.32 -5.46 16.06
N VAL A 19 3.63 -6.41 15.42
CA VAL A 19 2.69 -7.35 16.05
C VAL A 19 2.93 -8.82 15.68
N SER A 20 3.96 -9.11 14.88
CA SER A 20 4.37 -10.44 14.45
C SER A 20 5.89 -10.54 14.40
N GLU A 21 6.42 -11.69 14.84
CA GLU A 21 7.86 -11.98 14.86
C GLU A 21 8.36 -12.58 13.53
N SER A 22 7.51 -12.69 12.51
CA SER A 22 7.90 -13.27 11.22
C SER A 22 8.90 -12.37 10.49
N ALA A 23 10.06 -12.93 10.16
CA ALA A 23 11.07 -12.25 9.34
C ALA A 23 10.65 -12.08 7.87
N LEU A 24 9.53 -12.69 7.44
CA LEU A 24 9.02 -12.53 6.07
C LEU A 24 8.34 -11.18 5.85
N ILE A 25 7.88 -10.53 6.93
CA ILE A 25 7.21 -9.23 6.83
C ILE A 25 8.22 -8.17 6.42
N GLY A 26 8.02 -7.61 5.23
CA GLY A 26 8.95 -6.66 4.64
C GLY A 26 10.32 -7.26 4.30
N GLY A 27 10.43 -8.60 4.30
CA GLY A 27 11.70 -9.31 4.16
C GLY A 27 12.07 -9.63 2.72
N ASP A 28 13.36 -9.81 2.47
CA ASP A 28 13.91 -9.95 1.12
C ASP A 28 13.46 -11.23 0.40
N GLN A 29 13.05 -12.26 1.16
CA GLN A 29 12.53 -13.51 0.59
C GLN A 29 11.30 -13.28 -0.31
N TYR A 30 10.54 -12.19 -0.08
CA TYR A 30 9.41 -11.82 -0.92
C TYR A 30 9.82 -11.59 -2.38
N PHE A 31 10.98 -10.95 -2.61
CA PHE A 31 11.48 -10.63 -3.95
C PHE A 31 11.70 -11.90 -4.78
N GLU A 32 12.42 -12.88 -4.22
CA GLU A 32 12.66 -14.17 -4.89
C GLU A 32 11.36 -14.97 -5.08
N THR A 33 10.49 -14.99 -4.06
CA THR A 33 9.26 -15.80 -4.08
C THR A 33 8.27 -15.33 -5.15
N HIS A 34 8.12 -14.01 -5.30
CA HIS A 34 7.14 -13.41 -6.21
C HIS A 34 7.77 -12.83 -7.49
N GLY A 35 9.08 -13.02 -7.70
CA GLY A 35 9.78 -12.52 -8.88
C GLY A 35 9.78 -10.99 -8.99
N VAL A 36 9.88 -10.30 -7.86
CA VAL A 36 9.82 -8.83 -7.79
C VAL A 36 11.23 -8.26 -7.74
N THR A 37 11.54 -7.32 -8.62
CA THR A 37 12.87 -6.66 -8.64
C THR A 37 13.04 -5.73 -7.44
N PRO A 38 14.12 -5.86 -6.63
CA PRO A 38 14.46 -4.93 -5.55
C PRO A 38 14.71 -3.52 -6.07
N SER A 39 14.39 -2.50 -5.26
CA SER A 39 14.45 -1.07 -5.65
C SER A 39 15.79 -0.63 -6.27
N GLU A 40 16.89 -1.17 -5.75
CA GLU A 40 18.27 -0.88 -6.14
C GLU A 40 18.69 -1.54 -7.45
N GLU A 41 17.91 -2.52 -7.93
CA GLU A 41 18.14 -3.22 -9.21
C GLU A 41 17.22 -2.71 -10.32
N VAL A 42 16.21 -1.90 -9.99
CA VAL A 42 15.27 -1.32 -10.95
C VAL A 42 15.97 -0.33 -11.87
N THR A 43 15.66 -0.42 -13.16
CA THR A 43 16.20 0.43 -14.23
C THR A 43 15.09 1.12 -15.01
N SER A 44 15.48 1.97 -15.97
CA SER A 44 14.51 2.60 -16.89
C SER A 44 13.75 1.61 -17.76
N ASP A 45 14.31 0.41 -17.99
CA ASP A 45 13.66 -0.63 -18.81
C ASP A 45 12.50 -1.29 -18.07
N ASP A 46 12.44 -1.15 -16.74
CA ASP A 46 11.42 -1.71 -15.87
C ASP A 46 10.23 -0.75 -15.67
N LEU A 47 10.29 0.47 -16.19
CA LEU A 47 9.20 1.44 -16.05
C LEU A 47 7.90 0.91 -16.68
N PRO A 48 6.77 0.94 -15.95
CA PRO A 48 5.51 0.45 -16.47
C PRO A 48 4.98 1.36 -17.58
N PRO A 49 4.10 0.85 -18.46
CA PRO A 49 3.41 1.69 -19.43
C PRO A 49 2.60 2.77 -18.70
N ALA A 50 2.73 4.01 -19.15
CA ALA A 50 2.04 5.17 -18.61
C ALA A 50 0.99 5.70 -19.59
N ASP A 51 -0.23 5.86 -19.09
CA ASP A 51 -1.40 6.33 -19.87
C ASP A 51 -1.38 7.84 -20.14
N SER A 52 -0.54 8.58 -19.43
CA SER A 52 -0.36 10.02 -19.59
C SER A 52 1.09 10.43 -19.35
N GLU A 53 1.48 11.61 -19.84
CA GLU A 53 2.83 12.15 -19.57
C GLU A 53 3.05 12.46 -18.07
N PRO A 54 2.10 13.03 -17.32
CA PRO A 54 2.27 13.25 -15.89
C PRO A 54 2.55 11.95 -15.10
N VAL A 55 1.85 10.87 -15.43
CA VAL A 55 2.12 9.55 -14.83
C VAL A 55 3.54 9.07 -15.16
N ARG A 56 3.95 9.23 -16.42
CA ARG A 56 5.31 8.88 -16.87
C ARG A 56 6.40 9.67 -16.14
N GLU A 57 6.16 10.96 -15.90
CA GLU A 57 7.08 11.82 -15.15
C GLU A 57 7.19 11.41 -13.69
N LEU A 58 6.06 11.07 -13.05
CA LEU A 58 6.05 10.55 -11.67
C LEU A 58 6.74 9.19 -11.56
N ASP A 59 6.55 8.29 -12.54
CA ASP A 59 7.23 6.99 -12.58
C ASP A 59 8.75 7.16 -12.74
N ARG A 60 9.21 8.11 -13.59
CA ARG A 60 10.64 8.46 -13.65
C ARG A 60 11.16 9.07 -12.36
N ALA A 61 10.39 9.96 -11.72
CA ALA A 61 10.76 10.55 -10.44
C ALA A 61 10.84 9.49 -9.32
N ALA A 62 10.02 8.45 -9.39
CA ALA A 62 10.10 7.32 -8.48
C ALA A 62 11.39 6.52 -8.69
N LEU A 63 11.74 6.23 -9.95
CA LEU A 63 13.00 5.57 -10.31
C LEU A 63 14.22 6.36 -9.84
N ASP A 64 14.30 7.65 -10.20
CA ASP A 64 15.42 8.54 -9.87
C ASP A 64 15.66 8.68 -8.36
N ARG A 65 14.64 8.41 -7.54
CA ARG A 65 14.68 8.54 -6.08
C ARG A 65 14.58 7.21 -5.34
N GLU A 66 14.63 6.08 -6.07
CA GLU A 66 14.48 4.74 -5.52
C GLU A 66 13.21 4.58 -4.65
N LYS A 67 12.10 5.19 -5.09
CA LYS A 67 10.79 5.21 -4.41
C LYS A 67 9.77 4.29 -5.09
N THR A 68 10.13 3.02 -5.23
CA THR A 68 9.31 2.00 -5.91
C THR A 68 8.25 1.37 -5.01
N ILE A 69 8.25 1.64 -3.70
CA ILE A 69 7.21 1.14 -2.79
C ILE A 69 5.88 1.81 -3.10
N GLY A 70 4.78 1.06 -3.00
CA GLY A 70 3.43 1.60 -3.01
C GLY A 70 2.47 0.76 -2.18
N LYS A 71 1.19 1.14 -2.18
CA LYS A 71 0.19 0.47 -1.36
C LYS A 71 -1.20 0.48 -1.98
N TRP A 72 -1.92 -0.64 -1.88
CA TRP A 72 -3.38 -0.66 -1.97
C TRP A 72 -3.98 -0.10 -0.69
N GLN A 73 -5.00 0.75 -0.83
CA GLN A 73 -5.78 1.28 0.29
C GLN A 73 -7.13 0.55 0.35
N VAL A 74 -7.36 -0.17 1.44
CA VAL A 74 -8.65 -0.79 1.77
C VAL A 74 -9.31 0.07 2.84
N THR A 75 -10.44 0.67 2.53
CA THR A 75 -11.19 1.52 3.48
C THR A 75 -12.43 0.81 3.99
N GLY A 76 -12.88 1.19 5.19
CA GLY A 76 -14.17 0.76 5.71
C GLY A 76 -14.40 1.14 7.17
N ALA A 77 -15.50 0.65 7.72
CA ALA A 77 -15.83 0.82 9.12
C ALA A 77 -14.78 0.18 10.05
N SER A 78 -14.80 0.59 11.33
CA SER A 78 -13.93 0.05 12.37
C SER A 78 -14.02 -1.47 12.49
N GLU A 79 -15.24 -2.02 12.47
CA GLU A 79 -15.52 -3.45 12.63
C GLU A 79 -14.87 -4.24 11.50
N TYR A 80 -15.06 -3.79 10.26
CA TYR A 80 -14.45 -4.39 9.07
C TYR A 80 -12.92 -4.35 9.15
N THR A 81 -12.36 -3.21 9.56
CA THR A 81 -10.91 -3.05 9.73
C THR A 81 -10.35 -3.99 10.81
N ALA A 82 -11.05 -4.13 11.93
CA ALA A 82 -10.64 -5.02 13.02
C ALA A 82 -10.73 -6.50 12.66
N GLU A 83 -11.74 -6.88 11.87
CA GLU A 83 -11.89 -8.26 11.36
C GLU A 83 -10.80 -8.60 10.35
N LEU A 84 -10.50 -7.70 9.41
CA LEU A 84 -9.54 -7.97 8.33
C LEU A 84 -8.08 -7.87 8.77
N TRP A 85 -7.77 -7.03 9.76
CA TRP A 85 -6.41 -6.84 10.26
C TRP A 85 -5.65 -8.13 10.61
N PRO A 86 -6.18 -9.06 11.44
CA PRO A 86 -5.49 -10.32 11.74
C PRO A 86 -5.13 -11.13 10.51
N GLU A 87 -6.06 -11.25 9.57
CA GLU A 87 -5.89 -12.06 8.37
C GLU A 87 -4.76 -11.49 7.51
N LEU A 88 -4.71 -10.17 7.32
CA LEU A 88 -3.62 -9.54 6.56
C LEU A 88 -2.26 -9.60 7.28
N VAL A 89 -2.25 -9.62 8.61
CA VAL A 89 -1.00 -9.85 9.37
C VAL A 89 -0.51 -11.28 9.16
N GLU A 90 -1.41 -12.26 9.12
CA GLU A 90 -1.08 -13.66 8.83
C GLU A 90 -0.54 -13.83 7.41
N ASP A 91 -1.17 -13.19 6.42
CA ASP A 91 -0.67 -13.17 5.05
C ASP A 91 0.72 -12.55 4.93
N ALA A 92 0.96 -11.44 5.63
CA ALA A 92 2.28 -10.81 5.66
C ALA A 92 3.30 -11.73 6.35
N ALA A 93 2.90 -12.39 7.43
CA ALA A 93 3.74 -13.33 8.16
C ALA A 93 4.05 -14.59 7.35
N ALA A 94 3.18 -14.97 6.41
CA ALA A 94 3.37 -16.06 5.45
C ALA A 94 4.13 -15.65 4.18
N GLY A 95 4.37 -14.33 3.99
CA GLY A 95 4.99 -13.79 2.78
C GLY A 95 4.04 -13.75 1.57
N THR A 96 2.73 -13.95 1.76
CA THR A 96 1.71 -13.83 0.71
C THR A 96 1.60 -12.39 0.21
N ILE A 97 1.64 -11.44 1.15
CA ILE A 97 1.76 -10.00 0.89
C ILE A 97 3.03 -9.49 1.57
N TRP A 98 3.60 -8.38 1.10
CA TRP A 98 4.89 -7.91 1.61
C TRP A 98 4.78 -7.31 3.01
N ALA A 99 3.83 -6.38 3.20
CA ALA A 99 3.55 -5.78 4.51
C ALA A 99 2.17 -5.14 4.55
N VAL A 100 1.64 -4.94 5.75
CA VAL A 100 0.39 -4.21 5.96
C VAL A 100 0.51 -3.24 7.15
N LYS A 101 -0.21 -2.13 7.07
CA LYS A 101 -0.44 -1.23 8.21
C LYS A 101 -1.92 -0.96 8.38
N ALA A 102 -2.35 -0.83 9.62
CA ALA A 102 -3.69 -0.40 9.98
C ALA A 102 -3.65 1.01 10.57
N MET A 103 -4.58 1.85 10.14
CA MET A 103 -4.91 3.10 10.82
C MET A 103 -5.42 2.75 12.23
N THR A 104 -4.90 3.46 13.23
CA THR A 104 -5.33 3.31 14.62
C THR A 104 -6.52 4.21 14.92
N THR A 105 -7.18 4.02 16.07
CA THR A 105 -8.20 4.97 16.54
C THR A 105 -7.65 6.39 16.66
N PHE A 106 -6.43 6.55 17.21
CA PHE A 106 -5.76 7.85 17.23
C PHE A 106 -5.55 8.41 15.82
N GLY A 107 -5.13 7.56 14.88
CA GLY A 107 -4.94 7.94 13.47
C GLY A 107 -6.23 8.45 12.85
N TYR A 108 -7.33 7.73 13.03
CA TYR A 108 -8.66 8.11 12.52
C TYR A 108 -9.13 9.45 13.10
N GLU A 109 -8.94 9.68 14.41
CA GLU A 109 -9.33 10.95 15.06
C GLU A 109 -8.49 12.16 14.62
N GLN A 110 -7.22 11.94 14.24
CA GLN A 110 -6.27 13.03 13.96
C GLN A 110 -6.00 13.24 12.46
N LEU A 111 -6.52 12.38 11.58
CA LEU A 111 -6.36 12.45 10.13
C LEU A 111 -7.72 12.73 9.46
N PRO A 112 -8.21 13.99 9.50
CA PRO A 112 -9.56 14.35 9.06
C PRO A 112 -9.77 14.23 7.54
N MET A 113 -8.73 13.91 6.78
CA MET A 113 -8.85 13.59 5.35
C MET A 113 -9.42 12.18 5.10
N TYR A 114 -9.59 11.37 6.14
CA TYR A 114 -10.20 10.04 6.04
C TYR A 114 -11.55 10.02 6.76
N ASP A 115 -12.59 9.67 6.01
CA ASP A 115 -13.94 9.46 6.54
C ASP A 115 -14.17 8.00 7.03
N GLU A 116 -13.20 7.12 6.79
CA GLU A 116 -13.22 5.70 7.12
C GLU A 116 -11.85 5.25 7.67
N TYR A 117 -11.80 4.11 8.36
CA TYR A 117 -10.53 3.48 8.72
C TYR A 117 -9.85 2.95 7.46
N VAL A 118 -8.51 2.92 7.48
CA VAL A 118 -7.70 2.50 6.33
C VAL A 118 -6.73 1.39 6.71
N LEU A 119 -6.74 0.31 5.95
CA LEU A 119 -5.67 -0.68 5.86
C LEU A 119 -4.85 -0.38 4.60
N THR A 120 -3.54 -0.24 4.76
CA THR A 120 -2.62 -0.07 3.62
C THR A 120 -1.79 -1.34 3.44
N VAL A 121 -1.98 -2.00 2.30
CA VAL A 121 -1.30 -3.24 1.93
C VAL A 121 -0.21 -2.91 0.91
N TYR A 122 1.05 -3.14 1.28
CA TYR A 122 2.20 -2.67 0.53
C TYR A 122 2.69 -3.72 -0.47
N THR A 123 3.20 -3.24 -1.60
CA THR A 123 4.14 -3.98 -2.44
C THR A 123 5.48 -3.22 -2.51
N PRO A 124 6.62 -3.91 -2.60
CA PRO A 124 7.92 -3.25 -2.52
C PRO A 124 8.35 -2.57 -3.82
N ASN A 125 7.74 -2.96 -4.94
CA ASN A 125 7.97 -2.37 -6.25
C ASN A 125 6.67 -2.28 -7.05
N TYR A 126 6.19 -1.07 -7.32
CA TYR A 126 4.94 -0.85 -8.06
C TYR A 126 5.11 -0.85 -9.59
N PHE A 127 6.35 -0.89 -10.07
CA PHE A 127 6.63 -1.10 -11.49
C PHE A 127 6.34 -2.55 -11.90
N GLU A 128 6.46 -3.49 -10.95
CA GLU A 128 6.09 -4.90 -11.12
C GLU A 128 4.55 -5.05 -11.07
N THR A 129 3.91 -4.66 -12.16
CA THR A 129 2.44 -4.59 -12.25
C THR A 129 1.79 -5.95 -11.96
N GLU A 130 2.44 -7.06 -12.30
CA GLU A 130 1.95 -8.40 -11.97
C GLU A 130 1.82 -8.62 -10.46
N ASP A 131 2.80 -8.20 -9.64
CA ASP A 131 2.70 -8.32 -8.17
C ASP A 131 1.66 -7.37 -7.59
N VAL A 132 1.59 -6.14 -8.11
CA VAL A 132 0.56 -5.17 -7.71
C VAL A 132 -0.84 -5.75 -7.90
N TRP A 133 -1.13 -6.30 -9.08
CA TRP A 133 -2.43 -6.90 -9.37
C TRP A 133 -2.66 -8.23 -8.66
N ARG A 134 -1.63 -9.05 -8.47
CA ARG A 134 -1.69 -10.29 -7.67
C ARG A 134 -2.15 -10.00 -6.24
N VAL A 135 -1.58 -8.98 -5.60
CA VAL A 135 -1.98 -8.58 -4.23
C VAL A 135 -3.42 -8.07 -4.22
N ARG A 136 -3.85 -7.29 -5.21
CA ARG A 136 -5.25 -6.87 -5.34
C ARG A 136 -6.18 -8.08 -5.46
N ASP A 137 -5.83 -9.03 -6.33
CA ASP A 137 -6.67 -10.21 -6.58
C ASP A 137 -6.76 -11.13 -5.35
N HIS A 138 -5.66 -11.24 -4.58
CA HIS A 138 -5.66 -11.90 -3.28
C HIS A 138 -6.63 -11.23 -2.29
N LEU A 139 -6.56 -9.90 -2.16
CA LEU A 139 -7.49 -9.13 -1.31
C LEU A 139 -8.96 -9.38 -1.67
N ARG A 140 -9.26 -9.49 -2.97
CA ARG A 140 -10.63 -9.74 -3.43
C ARG A 140 -11.07 -11.19 -3.24
N THR A 141 -10.19 -12.14 -3.54
CA THR A 141 -10.55 -13.57 -3.60
C THR A 141 -10.59 -14.19 -2.21
N GLU A 142 -9.58 -13.93 -1.38
CA GLU A 142 -9.45 -14.56 -0.07
C GLU A 142 -10.21 -13.78 1.02
N HIS A 143 -10.27 -12.44 0.93
CA HIS A 143 -10.90 -11.60 1.96
C HIS A 143 -12.18 -10.91 1.51
N GLY A 144 -12.65 -11.17 0.28
CA GLY A 144 -13.91 -10.61 -0.21
C GLY A 144 -13.94 -9.08 -0.29
N VAL A 145 -12.78 -8.42 -0.46
CA VAL A 145 -12.72 -6.96 -0.63
C VAL A 145 -13.45 -6.58 -1.91
N THR A 146 -14.60 -5.90 -1.77
CA THR A 146 -15.48 -5.57 -2.90
C THR A 146 -15.42 -4.10 -3.31
N GLY A 147 -15.04 -3.20 -2.39
CA GLY A 147 -14.88 -1.77 -2.68
C GLY A 147 -13.87 -1.50 -3.79
N GLU A 148 -13.92 -0.30 -4.36
CA GLU A 148 -12.89 0.18 -5.27
C GLU A 148 -11.57 0.36 -4.50
N LEU A 149 -10.48 -0.15 -5.06
CA LEU A 149 -9.17 -0.08 -4.46
C LEU A 149 -8.32 0.92 -5.23
N TYR A 150 -7.62 1.76 -4.48
CA TYR A 150 -6.71 2.77 -5.00
C TYR A 150 -5.29 2.38 -4.62
N TYR A 151 -4.44 2.20 -5.62
CA TYR A 151 -3.01 1.95 -5.42
C TYR A 151 -2.25 3.26 -5.44
N LYS A 152 -1.67 3.65 -4.31
CA LYS A 152 -0.90 4.89 -4.16
C LYS A 152 0.60 4.58 -3.99
N PRO A 153 1.45 4.91 -4.98
CA PRO A 153 2.89 4.88 -4.81
C PRO A 153 3.37 5.82 -3.70
N ASP A 154 4.47 5.46 -3.02
CA ASP A 154 5.07 6.32 -1.99
C ASP A 154 5.63 7.61 -2.60
N ILE A 155 6.04 7.60 -3.87
CA ILE A 155 6.44 8.82 -4.59
C ILE A 155 5.30 9.85 -4.62
N TYR A 156 4.04 9.45 -4.77
CA TYR A 156 2.91 10.38 -4.80
C TYR A 156 2.74 11.06 -3.44
N THR A 157 2.91 10.29 -2.35
CA THR A 157 2.91 10.87 -0.99
C THR A 157 4.09 11.83 -0.79
N ALA A 158 5.27 11.51 -1.33
CA ALA A 158 6.45 12.37 -1.24
C ALA A 158 6.30 13.69 -2.02
N GLU A 159 5.53 13.68 -3.11
CA GLU A 159 5.17 14.87 -3.89
C GLU A 159 3.99 15.65 -3.28
N GLY A 160 3.38 15.16 -2.20
CA GLY A 160 2.22 15.82 -1.58
C GLY A 160 0.92 15.63 -2.37
N ILE A 161 0.83 14.58 -3.18
CA ILE A 161 -0.35 14.25 -3.97
C ILE A 161 -1.39 13.57 -3.07
N ASP A 162 -2.56 14.18 -2.94
CA ASP A 162 -3.73 13.66 -2.26
C ASP A 162 -5.01 13.95 -3.07
N ALA A 163 -6.18 13.71 -2.48
CA ALA A 163 -7.45 13.88 -3.18
C ALA A 163 -7.70 15.33 -3.62
N ASP A 164 -7.17 16.32 -2.89
CA ASP A 164 -7.35 17.73 -3.17
C ASP A 164 -6.31 18.24 -4.19
N THR A 165 -5.11 17.65 -4.20
CA THR A 165 -4.00 18.11 -5.06
C THR A 165 -3.80 17.29 -6.33
N ALA A 166 -4.40 16.10 -6.48
CA ALA A 166 -4.22 15.22 -7.64
C ALA A 166 -4.38 15.91 -9.00
N GLY A 167 -5.38 16.79 -9.13
CA GLY A 167 -5.63 17.52 -10.37
C GLY A 167 -4.50 18.49 -10.77
N GLU A 168 -3.76 19.02 -9.79
CA GLU A 168 -2.59 19.89 -10.05
C GLU A 168 -1.44 19.12 -10.70
N PHE A 169 -1.39 17.81 -10.48
CA PHE A 169 -0.43 16.88 -11.07
C PHE A 169 -0.98 16.19 -12.33
N GLY A 170 -2.15 16.62 -12.84
CA GLY A 170 -2.76 16.02 -14.02
C GLY A 170 -3.26 14.59 -13.81
N LEU A 171 -3.59 14.24 -12.56
CA LEU A 171 -4.15 12.94 -12.17
C LEU A 171 -5.64 13.09 -11.85
N GLU A 172 -6.43 12.06 -12.18
CA GLU A 172 -7.85 12.01 -11.82
C GLU A 172 -8.07 11.63 -10.35
N ALA A 173 -7.14 10.88 -9.77
CA ALA A 173 -7.13 10.46 -8.38
C ALA A 173 -5.67 10.36 -7.88
N PRO A 174 -5.42 10.40 -6.56
CA PRO A 174 -4.08 10.23 -5.99
C PRO A 174 -3.62 8.76 -6.03
N ALA A 175 -3.82 8.08 -7.15
CA ALA A 175 -3.55 6.67 -7.37
C ALA A 175 -2.92 6.43 -8.74
N ARG A 176 -2.03 5.44 -8.80
CA ARG A 176 -1.39 4.98 -10.04
C ARG A 176 -2.20 3.88 -10.73
N TYR A 177 -2.86 3.05 -9.94
CA TYR A 177 -3.74 1.98 -10.39
C TYR A 177 -5.04 2.01 -9.60
N ILE A 178 -6.16 1.76 -10.28
CA ILE A 178 -7.49 1.69 -9.68
C ILE A 178 -8.09 0.35 -10.10
N GLY A 179 -8.66 -0.41 -9.17
CA GLY A 179 -9.25 -1.70 -9.50
C GLY A 179 -10.05 -2.33 -8.40
#